data_AF-A0A8S2JI09-F1
#
_entry.id   AF-A0A8S2JI09-F1
#
_cell.length_a   1.000
_cell.length_b   1.000
_cell.length_c   1.000
_cell.angle_alpha   90.00
_cell.angle_beta   90.00
_cell.angle_gamma   90.00
#
_symmetry.space_group_name_H-M   'P 1'
#
loop_
_entity.id
_entity.type
_entity.pdbx_description
1 polymer ?
#
loop_
_entity_poly.entity_id
_entity_poly.type
_entity_poly.pdbx_seq_one_letter_code
_entity_poly.pdbx_strand_id
1 'polypeptide(L)'
;KKSPSSQEELVPSTSYEAMRTTSTTGTNEINVHLLLSNDINKLRESALIKLQKLINRNCTNDVINNQDIVTLSKLSKLPKSSSWKGKRVFGIPLRIYQQSTGRLLPLGITNALQYLRLHAGKCDGLFRKPGVKSKIDRLRNEIEIHDSDQIKFDDYQPFVVADVVRQYFRELPECIIPPSITRILCDLIKCLPQEDQLLAIRYSFLLLPDETRDVLETILRFLFDVSIRSGASQTTCRSLARIFVPSVFQSYHELRSTKLTWWKWRKEIKLDSIAQESERLTLELCLMTMILNVDVLCRVPSVLSSELQLPSQRKTKRLDDLIRNECNGEFLIKKYISKESEQFFQQLQNTKYKSVQLPGNDLDIIELGIYKPKTTTNEVASLPRWKCSIDIPASIKQVSHRILNERYMWDLNFAESRIVEKLDDDAEIHQYVLNFLDLVPVRSFCEFRYTKKFSSHSSSTDNNEQQQSASNSNNIANGILISSISIDHLQNHFLPGSIGITHNSYFYLTPSTTQAGCTKVIHVASVDLSGRSTEWYDNVFGSMMAHNLNSLRQTFNKNKKCEKG
;
A
#
# COMPACT_ATOMS: atom_id res chain seq x y z
N LYS A 1 39.13 4.49 -37.32
CA LYS A 1 38.02 3.52 -37.42
C LYS A 1 37.39 3.43 -36.04
N LYS A 2 36.13 3.89 -35.93
CA LYS A 2 35.40 4.12 -34.67
C LYS A 2 34.94 2.81 -34.03
N SER A 3 35.03 2.74 -32.71
CA SER A 3 34.35 1.79 -31.81
C SER A 3 32.86 2.16 -31.68
N PRO A 4 31.92 1.20 -31.58
CA PRO A 4 30.54 1.52 -31.27
C PRO A 4 30.32 1.52 -29.75
N SER A 5 29.92 2.67 -29.23
CA SER A 5 29.30 2.86 -27.92
C SER A 5 27.84 2.43 -27.99
N SER A 6 27.45 1.37 -27.27
CA SER A 6 26.06 1.03 -27.02
C SER A 6 25.59 1.77 -25.78
N GLN A 7 24.97 2.94 -26.00
CA GLN A 7 24.07 3.55 -25.02
C GLN A 7 22.76 2.76 -25.05
N GLU A 8 22.48 2.04 -23.97
CA GLU A 8 21.14 1.54 -23.69
C GLU A 8 20.26 2.75 -23.35
N GLU A 9 19.43 3.17 -24.30
CA GLU A 9 18.34 4.10 -24.04
C GLU A 9 17.31 3.42 -23.13
N LEU A 10 17.31 3.80 -21.85
CA LEU A 10 16.17 3.64 -20.96
C LEU A 10 14.95 4.31 -21.61
N VAL A 11 14.04 3.50 -22.14
CA VAL A 11 12.74 3.96 -22.63
C VAL A 11 11.99 4.56 -21.44
N PRO A 12 11.64 5.86 -21.46
CA PRO A 12 10.95 6.48 -20.34
C PRO A 12 9.55 5.89 -20.21
N SER A 13 9.16 5.59 -18.97
CA SER A 13 7.85 5.09 -18.52
C SER A 13 6.66 6.01 -18.84
N THR A 14 6.90 7.16 -19.47
CA THR A 14 5.94 8.23 -19.75
C THR A 14 4.95 7.92 -20.88
N SER A 15 5.21 6.91 -21.73
CA SER A 15 4.29 6.58 -22.84
C SER A 15 3.02 5.82 -22.42
N TYR A 16 2.96 5.29 -21.18
CA TYR A 16 1.81 4.50 -20.71
C TYR A 16 0.70 5.34 -20.05
N GLU A 17 1.00 6.55 -19.58
CA GLU A 17 0.00 7.43 -18.97
C GLU A 17 -0.88 8.12 -20.02
N ALA A 18 -0.33 8.39 -21.21
CA ALA A 18 -1.04 9.07 -22.30
C ALA A 18 -2.22 8.25 -22.89
N MET A 19 -2.22 6.93 -22.74
CA MET A 19 -3.35 6.08 -23.20
C MET A 19 -4.46 5.90 -22.15
N ARG A 20 -4.29 6.38 -20.91
CA ARG A 20 -5.31 6.24 -19.84
C ARG A 20 -6.38 7.34 -19.86
N THR A 21 -6.25 8.38 -20.69
CA THR A 21 -7.20 9.51 -20.73
C THR A 21 -8.28 9.39 -21.80
N THR A 22 -8.31 8.31 -22.60
CA THR A 22 -9.28 8.17 -23.70
C THR A 22 -10.01 6.82 -23.68
N SER A 23 -10.79 6.58 -22.62
CA SER A 23 -11.96 5.70 -22.70
C SER A 23 -13.02 6.15 -21.69
N THR A 24 -13.50 7.37 -21.89
CA THR A 24 -14.67 7.95 -21.22
C THR A 24 -15.95 7.30 -21.77
N THR A 25 -16.27 6.10 -21.29
CA THR A 25 -17.67 5.69 -21.20
C THR A 25 -18.30 6.39 -19.99
N GLY A 26 -18.80 7.61 -20.21
CA GLY A 26 -20.02 8.20 -19.62
C GLY A 26 -20.33 8.14 -18.11
N THR A 27 -19.46 7.68 -17.21
CA THR A 27 -19.77 7.64 -15.77
C THR A 27 -18.75 8.43 -14.96
N ASN A 28 -19.22 9.50 -14.29
CA ASN A 28 -18.49 10.32 -13.32
C ASN A 28 -18.12 9.56 -12.03
N GLU A 29 -17.91 8.24 -12.11
CA GLU A 29 -17.66 7.40 -10.94
C GLU A 29 -16.24 7.60 -10.40
N ILE A 30 -16.16 7.88 -9.10
CA ILE A 30 -14.92 8.17 -8.38
C ILE A 30 -14.08 6.90 -8.22
N ASN A 31 -12.78 6.98 -8.47
CA ASN A 31 -11.87 5.86 -8.21
C ASN A 31 -11.65 5.69 -6.69
N VAL A 32 -11.69 4.45 -6.20
CA VAL A 32 -11.53 4.10 -4.77
C VAL A 32 -10.21 4.61 -4.19
N HIS A 33 -9.15 4.70 -5.00
CA HIS A 33 -7.84 5.20 -4.56
C HIS A 33 -7.83 6.69 -4.23
N LEU A 34 -8.87 7.44 -4.63
CA LEU A 34 -9.04 8.87 -4.30
C LEU A 34 -9.79 9.12 -2.99
N LEU A 35 -10.31 8.06 -2.36
CA LEU A 35 -11.12 8.18 -1.15
C LEU A 35 -10.26 8.17 0.11
N LEU A 36 -10.59 9.04 1.06
CA LEU A 36 -9.97 9.05 2.38
C LEU A 36 -10.46 7.88 3.24
N SER A 37 -9.76 7.62 4.34
CA SER A 37 -10.04 6.48 5.21
C SER A 37 -11.48 6.37 5.68
N ASN A 38 -12.08 7.50 6.05
CA ASN A 38 -13.47 7.52 6.53
C ASN A 38 -14.48 7.17 5.43
N ASP A 39 -14.25 7.63 4.21
CA ASP A 39 -15.11 7.31 3.06
C ASP A 39 -14.98 5.84 2.69
N ILE A 40 -13.78 5.26 2.75
CA ILE A 40 -13.56 3.83 2.51
C ILE A 40 -14.37 2.98 3.51
N ASN A 41 -14.38 3.35 4.78
CA ASN A 41 -15.15 2.61 5.79
C ASN A 41 -16.66 2.67 5.50
N LYS A 42 -17.20 3.87 5.26
CA LYS A 42 -18.62 4.06 4.89
C LYS A 42 -18.97 3.33 3.60
N LEU A 43 -18.07 3.34 2.63
CA LEU A 43 -18.22 2.64 1.37
C LEU A 43 -18.30 1.13 1.57
N ARG A 44 -17.41 0.55 2.40
CA ARG A 44 -17.44 -0.87 2.75
C ARG A 44 -18.73 -1.27 3.45
N GLU A 45 -19.18 -0.48 4.42
CA GLU A 45 -20.44 -0.71 5.13
C GLU A 45 -21.64 -0.67 4.19
N SER A 46 -21.74 0.36 3.34
CA SER A 46 -22.85 0.48 2.39
C SER A 46 -22.80 -0.64 1.32
N ALA A 47 -21.61 -0.96 0.79
CA ALA A 47 -21.43 -2.07 -0.15
C ALA A 47 -21.86 -3.42 0.46
N LEU A 48 -21.54 -3.66 1.74
CA LEU A 48 -21.98 -4.86 2.46
C LEU A 48 -23.51 -4.94 2.53
N ILE A 49 -24.17 -3.84 2.90
CA ILE A 49 -25.63 -3.76 2.99
C ILE A 49 -26.27 -3.99 1.61
N LYS A 50 -25.72 -3.41 0.54
CA LYS A 50 -26.25 -3.62 -0.83
C LYS A 50 -26.05 -5.06 -1.28
N LEU A 51 -24.89 -5.65 -1.02
CA LEU A 51 -24.62 -7.05 -1.36
C LEU A 51 -25.56 -8.00 -0.61
N GLN A 52 -25.81 -7.77 0.69
CA GLN A 52 -26.78 -8.53 1.47
C GLN A 52 -28.20 -8.42 0.90
N LYS A 53 -28.60 -7.23 0.45
CA LYS A 53 -29.91 -7.03 -0.22
C LYS A 53 -30.00 -7.80 -1.55
N LEU A 54 -28.92 -7.81 -2.35
CA LEU A 54 -28.87 -8.60 -3.59
C LEU A 54 -28.98 -10.10 -3.30
N ILE A 55 -28.27 -10.58 -2.29
CA ILE A 55 -28.34 -11.96 -1.81
C ILE A 55 -29.77 -12.34 -1.41
N ASN A 56 -30.38 -11.59 -0.49
CA ASN A 56 -31.71 -11.92 0.05
C ASN A 56 -32.83 -11.88 -1.00
N ARG A 57 -32.64 -11.12 -2.09
CA ARG A 57 -33.62 -11.00 -3.18
C ARG A 57 -33.54 -12.15 -4.19
N ASN A 58 -32.34 -12.68 -4.42
CA ASN A 58 -32.07 -13.55 -5.57
C ASN A 58 -31.62 -14.96 -5.19
N CYS A 59 -31.13 -15.17 -3.97
CA CYS A 59 -30.75 -16.48 -3.45
C CYS A 59 -31.82 -16.94 -2.44
N THR A 60 -32.47 -18.08 -2.68
CA THR A 60 -33.40 -18.67 -1.72
C THR A 60 -32.65 -19.05 -0.44
N ASN A 61 -33.26 -18.81 0.72
CA ASN A 61 -32.66 -18.81 2.07
C ASN A 61 -31.93 -20.11 2.49
N ASP A 62 -31.97 -21.19 1.71
CA ASP A 62 -31.27 -22.45 2.02
C ASP A 62 -29.82 -22.52 1.49
N VAL A 63 -29.43 -21.64 0.55
CA VAL A 63 -28.11 -21.75 -0.12
C VAL A 63 -27.03 -20.95 0.60
N ILE A 64 -27.34 -19.77 1.15
CA ILE A 64 -26.35 -18.93 1.84
C ILE A 64 -26.49 -19.06 3.35
N ASN A 65 -25.62 -19.87 3.95
CA ASN A 65 -25.51 -20.02 5.40
C ASN A 65 -25.32 -18.65 6.09
N ASN A 66 -26.10 -18.36 7.16
CA ASN A 66 -25.94 -17.18 8.03
C ASN A 66 -24.48 -16.97 8.48
N GLN A 67 -23.70 -18.05 8.58
CA GLN A 67 -22.28 -18.02 8.88
C GLN A 67 -21.46 -17.18 7.89
N ASP A 68 -21.82 -17.14 6.60
CA ASP A 68 -21.06 -16.41 5.59
C ASP A 68 -21.31 -14.91 5.65
N ILE A 69 -22.54 -14.49 5.95
CA ILE A 69 -22.88 -13.09 6.18
C ILE A 69 -22.10 -12.56 7.40
N VAL A 70 -21.99 -13.38 8.46
CA VAL A 70 -21.16 -13.09 9.63
C VAL A 70 -19.65 -13.13 9.30
N THR A 71 -19.25 -13.89 8.28
CA THR A 71 -17.85 -13.95 7.83
C THR A 71 -17.48 -12.74 6.97
N LEU A 72 -18.41 -12.21 6.17
CA LEU A 72 -18.23 -10.97 5.40
C LEU A 72 -17.87 -9.78 6.29
N SER A 73 -18.49 -9.67 7.47
CA SER A 73 -18.16 -8.62 8.44
C SER A 73 -16.81 -8.83 9.16
N LYS A 74 -16.11 -9.94 8.88
CA LYS A 74 -14.84 -10.33 9.52
C LYS A 74 -13.72 -10.54 8.50
N LEU A 75 -13.91 -10.19 7.22
CA LEU A 75 -12.94 -10.42 6.15
C LEU A 75 -11.57 -9.78 6.39
N SER A 76 -11.54 -8.71 7.17
CA SER A 76 -10.34 -7.95 7.44
C SER A 76 -9.44 -8.58 8.52
N LYS A 77 -9.98 -9.54 9.28
CA LYS A 77 -9.21 -10.28 10.30
C LYS A 77 -8.19 -11.19 9.64
N LEU A 78 -7.00 -11.25 10.24
CA LEU A 78 -5.99 -12.23 9.85
C LEU A 78 -6.51 -13.67 9.98
N PRO A 79 -6.03 -14.60 9.13
CA PRO A 79 -6.38 -16.00 9.25
C PRO A 79 -6.02 -16.52 10.66
N LYS A 80 -6.79 -17.48 11.19
CA LYS A 80 -6.55 -18.05 12.53
C LYS A 80 -5.41 -19.06 12.59
N SER A 81 -5.05 -19.63 11.45
CA SER A 81 -3.95 -20.59 11.37
C SER A 81 -2.62 -19.90 11.77
N SER A 82 -1.54 -20.65 11.92
CA SER A 82 -0.20 -20.05 12.03
C SER A 82 0.81 -20.79 11.17
N SER A 83 0.31 -21.46 10.13
CA SER A 83 1.10 -22.28 9.20
C SER A 83 2.15 -21.50 8.40
N TRP A 84 2.08 -20.17 8.40
CA TRP A 84 3.07 -19.29 7.78
C TRP A 84 4.23 -18.92 8.70
N LYS A 85 4.16 -19.21 10.01
CA LYS A 85 5.28 -18.94 10.92
C LYS A 85 6.52 -19.72 10.47
N GLY A 86 7.65 -19.02 10.36
CA GLY A 86 8.92 -19.58 9.89
C GLY A 86 9.12 -19.56 8.37
N LYS A 87 8.12 -19.13 7.59
CA LYS A 87 8.29 -18.84 6.16
C LYS A 87 8.76 -17.40 5.96
N ARG A 88 9.34 -17.06 4.80
CA ARG A 88 9.79 -15.70 4.46
C ARG A 88 9.06 -15.06 3.29
N VAL A 89 8.68 -15.84 2.28
CA VAL A 89 8.02 -15.30 1.08
C VAL A 89 6.76 -16.09 0.73
N PHE A 90 6.91 -17.37 0.38
CA PHE A 90 5.80 -18.16 -0.13
C PHE A 90 4.89 -18.64 1.00
N GLY A 91 3.59 -18.44 0.84
CA GLY A 91 2.58 -18.83 1.82
C GLY A 91 2.60 -18.04 3.11
N ILE A 92 2.94 -16.75 3.03
CA ILE A 92 2.70 -15.75 4.07
C ILE A 92 1.45 -14.92 3.69
N PRO A 93 0.57 -14.57 4.66
CA PRO A 93 -0.53 -13.64 4.38
C PRO A 93 -0.01 -12.26 3.95
N LEU A 94 -0.63 -11.65 2.94
CA LEU A 94 -0.19 -10.35 2.38
C LEU A 94 0.01 -9.27 3.44
N ARG A 95 -0.92 -9.14 4.39
CA ARG A 95 -0.81 -8.20 5.52
C ARG A 95 0.46 -8.44 6.35
N ILE A 96 0.74 -9.70 6.68
CA ILE A 96 1.92 -10.06 7.48
C ILE A 96 3.20 -9.75 6.70
N TYR A 97 3.23 -10.10 5.41
CA TYR A 97 4.36 -9.78 4.55
C TYR A 97 4.61 -8.26 4.49
N GLN A 98 3.56 -7.46 4.34
CA GLN A 98 3.67 -5.99 4.34
C GLN A 98 4.13 -5.43 5.69
N GLN A 99 3.65 -5.97 6.81
CA GLN A 99 4.14 -5.57 8.13
C GLN A 99 5.62 -5.94 8.33
N SER A 100 6.05 -7.10 7.85
CA SER A 100 7.41 -7.61 8.03
C SER A 100 8.44 -7.02 7.07
N THR A 101 8.04 -6.49 5.91
CA THR A 101 8.97 -6.00 4.88
C THR A 101 8.74 -4.55 4.45
N GLY A 102 7.58 -3.97 4.77
CA GLY A 102 7.15 -2.67 4.28
C GLY A 102 6.64 -2.68 2.84
N ARG A 103 6.69 -3.82 2.13
CA ARG A 103 6.26 -3.97 0.73
C ARG A 103 4.97 -4.78 0.64
N LEU A 104 4.10 -4.42 -0.30
CA LEU A 104 2.83 -5.12 -0.49
C LEU A 104 2.98 -6.48 -1.19
N LEU A 105 3.94 -6.58 -2.12
CA LEU A 105 4.35 -7.83 -2.78
C LEU A 105 5.86 -8.04 -2.65
N PRO A 106 6.32 -9.31 -2.65
CA PRO A 106 7.74 -9.63 -2.72
C PRO A 106 8.40 -9.03 -3.95
N LEU A 107 9.61 -8.52 -3.76
CA LEU A 107 10.36 -7.87 -4.84
C LEU A 107 10.63 -8.85 -5.98
N GLY A 108 10.96 -10.11 -5.66
CA GLY A 108 11.09 -11.17 -6.66
C GLY A 108 9.80 -11.42 -7.45
N ILE A 109 8.63 -11.30 -6.83
CA ILE A 109 7.33 -11.48 -7.51
C ILE A 109 6.99 -10.24 -8.37
N THR A 110 7.24 -9.04 -7.87
CA THR A 110 7.06 -7.80 -8.63
C THR A 110 7.94 -7.78 -9.90
N ASN A 111 9.22 -8.11 -9.76
CA ASN A 111 10.16 -8.19 -10.88
C ASN A 111 9.78 -9.31 -11.86
N ALA A 112 9.29 -10.46 -11.37
CA ALA A 112 8.76 -11.54 -12.20
C ALA A 112 7.56 -11.08 -13.04
N LEU A 113 6.60 -10.34 -12.46
CA LEU A 113 5.46 -9.79 -13.19
C LEU A 113 5.93 -8.81 -14.27
N GLN A 114 6.86 -7.91 -13.97
CA GLN A 114 7.42 -6.98 -14.95
C GLN A 114 8.12 -7.71 -16.10
N TYR A 115 8.97 -8.68 -15.79
CA TYR A 115 9.64 -9.53 -16.78
C TYR A 115 8.63 -10.23 -17.71
N LEU A 116 7.56 -10.80 -17.16
CA LEU A 116 6.53 -11.48 -17.94
C LEU A 116 5.75 -10.53 -18.87
N ARG A 117 5.47 -9.29 -18.43
CA ARG A 117 4.83 -8.27 -19.27
C ARG A 117 5.68 -7.93 -20.50
N LEU A 118 6.99 -7.81 -20.32
CA LEU A 118 7.94 -7.54 -21.41
C LEU A 118 8.05 -8.70 -22.41
N HIS A 119 7.74 -9.93 -21.98
CA HIS A 119 7.79 -11.14 -22.80
C HIS A 119 6.44 -11.60 -23.36
N ALA A 120 5.31 -11.02 -22.92
CA ALA A 120 3.96 -11.45 -23.29
C ALA A 120 3.72 -11.50 -24.81
N GLY A 121 4.18 -10.49 -25.56
CA GLY A 121 4.06 -10.45 -27.02
C GLY A 121 5.11 -11.29 -27.78
N LYS A 122 6.10 -11.84 -27.09
CA LYS A 122 7.23 -12.57 -27.69
C LYS A 122 7.12 -14.09 -27.52
N CYS A 123 6.26 -14.56 -26.62
CA CYS A 123 6.18 -15.97 -26.23
C CYS A 123 4.77 -16.53 -26.39
N ASP A 124 4.55 -17.36 -27.41
CA ASP A 124 3.28 -18.05 -27.57
C ASP A 124 3.02 -19.07 -26.45
N GLY A 125 1.85 -18.96 -25.82
CA GLY A 125 1.41 -19.88 -24.78
C GLY A 125 1.93 -19.56 -23.38
N LEU A 126 2.24 -18.29 -23.07
CA LEU A 126 2.55 -17.84 -21.71
C LEU A 126 1.44 -18.28 -20.73
N PHE A 127 1.81 -18.76 -19.53
CA PHE A 127 0.95 -19.42 -18.52
C PHE A 127 0.29 -20.74 -18.92
N ARG A 128 0.21 -21.06 -20.22
CA ARG A 128 -0.39 -22.31 -20.73
C ARG A 128 0.64 -23.42 -20.86
N LYS A 129 1.81 -23.12 -21.39
CA LYS A 129 2.93 -24.07 -21.52
C LYS A 129 3.67 -24.15 -20.17
N PRO A 130 3.90 -25.35 -19.62
CA PRO A 130 4.58 -25.50 -18.34
C PRO A 130 6.07 -25.19 -18.46
N GLY A 131 6.64 -24.62 -17.40
CA GLY A 131 8.08 -24.49 -17.24
C GLY A 131 8.74 -25.81 -16.82
N VAL A 132 10.08 -25.85 -16.92
CA VAL A 132 10.88 -26.99 -16.44
C VAL A 132 10.87 -27.00 -14.90
N LYS A 133 10.31 -28.06 -14.28
CA LYS A 133 10.11 -28.17 -12.83
C LYS A 133 11.37 -27.85 -12.00
N SER A 134 12.52 -28.41 -12.37
CA SER A 134 13.78 -28.14 -11.65
C SER A 134 14.20 -26.66 -11.66
N LYS A 135 13.89 -25.94 -12.75
CA LYS A 135 14.14 -24.49 -12.84
C LYS A 135 13.10 -23.68 -12.06
N ILE A 136 11.85 -24.14 -12.02
CA ILE A 136 10.79 -23.53 -11.18
C ILE A 136 11.20 -23.62 -9.71
N ASP A 137 11.57 -24.81 -9.23
CA ASP A 137 11.99 -25.03 -7.85
C ASP A 137 13.24 -24.20 -7.50
N ARG A 138 14.18 -24.08 -8.44
CA ARG A 138 15.37 -23.21 -8.27
C ARG A 138 14.99 -21.75 -8.12
N LEU A 139 14.22 -21.17 -9.06
CA LEU A 139 13.83 -19.76 -9.02
C LEU A 139 12.98 -19.46 -7.78
N ARG A 140 12.07 -20.35 -7.41
CA ARG A 140 11.28 -20.25 -6.18
C ARG A 140 12.19 -20.17 -4.94
N ASN A 141 13.21 -21.02 -4.85
CA ASN A 141 14.15 -21.02 -3.73
C ASN A 141 15.04 -19.77 -3.72
N GLU A 142 15.47 -19.28 -4.88
CA GLU A 142 16.20 -18.01 -4.99
C GLU A 142 15.36 -16.84 -4.46
N ILE A 143 14.06 -16.79 -4.79
CA ILE A 143 13.14 -15.78 -4.25
C ILE A 143 12.96 -15.95 -2.72
N GLU A 144 12.73 -17.16 -2.22
CA GLU A 144 12.54 -17.42 -0.77
C GLU A 144 13.79 -17.07 0.07
N ILE A 145 15.00 -17.19 -0.51
CA ILE A 145 16.26 -16.88 0.17
C ILE A 145 16.62 -15.41 0.07
N HIS A 146 16.54 -14.83 -1.11
CA HIS A 146 17.15 -13.53 -1.38
C HIS A 146 16.16 -12.37 -1.45
N ASP A 147 14.90 -12.60 -1.85
CA ASP A 147 13.87 -11.59 -2.16
C ASP A 147 14.42 -10.17 -2.44
N SER A 148 15.29 -10.08 -3.45
CA SER A 148 16.07 -8.89 -3.76
C SER A 148 16.27 -8.73 -5.26
N ASP A 149 16.72 -7.53 -5.66
CA ASP A 149 17.02 -7.20 -7.06
C ASP A 149 18.19 -7.98 -7.66
N GLN A 150 18.82 -8.90 -6.91
CA GLN A 150 19.92 -9.73 -7.39
C GLN A 150 19.48 -10.89 -8.30
N ILE A 151 18.17 -11.19 -8.35
CA ILE A 151 17.63 -12.29 -9.15
C ILE A 151 17.58 -11.88 -10.62
N LYS A 152 18.35 -12.57 -11.46
CA LYS A 152 18.41 -12.34 -12.92
C LYS A 152 17.36 -13.16 -13.64
N PHE A 153 16.21 -12.55 -13.92
CA PHE A 153 15.11 -13.23 -14.59
C PHE A 153 15.42 -13.64 -16.05
N ASP A 154 16.36 -12.98 -16.71
CA ASP A 154 16.80 -13.31 -18.07
C ASP A 154 17.46 -14.70 -18.20
N ASP A 155 17.95 -15.26 -17.08
CA ASP A 155 18.50 -16.63 -17.04
C ASP A 155 17.40 -17.72 -17.10
N TYR A 156 16.13 -17.32 -16.98
CA TYR A 156 14.98 -18.20 -16.94
C TYR A 156 14.09 -18.03 -18.17
N GLN A 157 13.48 -19.13 -18.61
CA GLN A 157 12.45 -19.05 -19.65
C GLN A 157 11.17 -18.43 -19.09
N PRO A 158 10.41 -17.64 -19.88
CA PRO A 158 9.15 -17.05 -19.42
C PRO A 158 8.13 -18.03 -18.85
N PHE A 159 8.09 -19.28 -19.34
CA PHE A 159 7.22 -20.32 -18.79
C PHE A 159 7.59 -20.73 -17.36
N VAL A 160 8.89 -20.71 -17.01
CA VAL A 160 9.36 -20.97 -15.65
C VAL A 160 8.94 -19.84 -14.70
N VAL A 161 9.16 -18.59 -15.12
CA VAL A 161 8.80 -17.41 -14.33
C VAL A 161 7.28 -17.33 -14.13
N ALA A 162 6.50 -17.64 -15.18
CA ALA A 162 5.04 -17.70 -15.13
C ALA A 162 4.54 -18.75 -14.11
N ASP A 163 5.16 -19.92 -14.06
CA ASP A 163 4.80 -20.97 -13.11
C ASP A 163 5.14 -20.61 -11.66
N VAL A 164 6.25 -19.91 -11.42
CA VAL A 164 6.60 -19.38 -10.09
C VAL A 164 5.59 -18.34 -9.61
N VAL A 165 5.17 -17.41 -10.48
CA VAL A 165 4.13 -16.42 -10.16
C VAL A 165 2.81 -17.11 -9.81
N ARG A 166 2.39 -18.10 -10.61
CA ARG A 166 1.18 -18.89 -10.34
C ARG A 166 1.28 -19.64 -9.01
N GLN A 167 2.45 -20.21 -8.73
CA GLN A 167 2.72 -20.93 -7.49
C GLN A 167 2.65 -20.02 -6.27
N TYR A 168 3.18 -18.78 -6.35
CA TYR A 168 3.11 -17.80 -5.26
C TYR A 168 1.67 -17.54 -4.82
N PHE A 169 0.78 -17.19 -5.75
CA PHE A 169 -0.61 -16.89 -5.43
C PHE A 169 -1.39 -18.11 -4.93
N ARG A 170 -1.08 -19.30 -5.45
CA ARG A 170 -1.70 -20.56 -5.00
C ARG A 170 -1.25 -20.96 -3.59
N GLU A 171 -0.04 -20.60 -3.18
CA GLU A 171 0.51 -20.95 -1.87
C GLU A 171 0.08 -19.98 -0.75
N LEU A 172 -0.59 -18.86 -1.08
CA LEU A 172 -1.14 -17.96 -0.07
C LEU A 172 -2.04 -18.72 0.92
N PRO A 173 -1.95 -18.43 2.25
CA PRO A 173 -2.73 -19.16 3.26
C PRO A 173 -4.24 -19.09 3.08
N GLU A 174 -4.71 -17.99 2.47
CA GLU A 174 -6.06 -17.83 1.95
C GLU A 174 -5.94 -17.34 0.51
N CYS A 175 -6.80 -17.83 -0.38
CA CYS A 175 -6.86 -17.34 -1.76
C CYS A 175 -7.16 -15.83 -1.78
N ILE A 176 -6.76 -15.16 -2.86
CA ILE A 176 -6.93 -13.71 -3.01
C ILE A 176 -8.40 -13.30 -2.78
N ILE A 177 -9.35 -14.07 -3.29
CA ILE A 177 -10.76 -13.91 -2.97
C ILE A 177 -11.12 -14.95 -1.90
N PRO A 178 -11.48 -14.52 -0.67
CA PRO A 178 -11.79 -15.43 0.42
C PRO A 178 -12.92 -16.42 0.07
N PRO A 179 -12.93 -17.63 0.67
CA PRO A 179 -13.93 -18.65 0.36
C PRO A 179 -15.38 -18.18 0.55
N SER A 180 -15.64 -17.32 1.55
CA SER A 180 -16.96 -16.74 1.81
C SER A 180 -17.45 -15.85 0.66
N ILE A 181 -16.56 -15.03 0.08
CA ILE A 181 -16.89 -14.21 -1.09
C ILE A 181 -17.02 -15.09 -2.33
N THR A 182 -16.12 -16.08 -2.50
CA THR A 182 -16.14 -17.01 -3.63
C THR A 182 -17.50 -17.71 -3.73
N ARG A 183 -18.03 -18.24 -2.62
CA ARG A 183 -19.34 -18.90 -2.59
C ARG A 183 -20.47 -17.96 -2.99
N ILE A 184 -20.49 -16.76 -2.43
CA ILE A 184 -21.51 -15.74 -2.73
C ILE A 184 -21.47 -15.34 -4.21
N LEU A 185 -20.28 -15.12 -4.78
CA LEU A 185 -20.14 -14.79 -6.20
C LEU A 185 -20.60 -15.93 -7.10
N CYS A 186 -20.26 -17.18 -6.77
CA CYS A 186 -20.76 -18.34 -7.52
C CYS A 186 -22.30 -18.37 -7.57
N ASP A 187 -22.96 -18.17 -6.44
CA ASP A 187 -24.42 -18.23 -6.36
C ASP A 187 -25.06 -17.03 -7.08
N LEU A 188 -24.54 -15.82 -6.86
CA LEU A 188 -25.06 -14.61 -7.50
C LEU A 188 -24.86 -14.63 -9.01
N ILE A 189 -23.72 -15.09 -9.52
CA ILE A 189 -23.47 -15.13 -10.97
C ILE A 189 -24.38 -16.12 -11.68
N LYS A 190 -24.79 -17.21 -11.02
CA LYS A 190 -25.72 -18.19 -11.58
C LYS A 190 -27.16 -17.66 -11.65
N CYS A 191 -27.55 -16.80 -10.71
CA CYS A 191 -28.94 -16.37 -10.56
C CYS A 191 -29.23 -14.95 -11.10
N LEU A 192 -28.23 -14.06 -11.11
CA LEU A 192 -28.42 -12.66 -11.52
C LEU A 192 -28.34 -12.47 -13.04
N PRO A 193 -29.06 -11.47 -13.59
CA PRO A 193 -28.84 -11.00 -14.95
C PRO A 193 -27.44 -10.35 -15.09
N GLN A 194 -26.88 -10.34 -16.30
CA GLN A 194 -25.51 -9.91 -16.57
C GLN A 194 -25.15 -8.52 -16.01
N GLU A 195 -26.09 -7.57 -16.05
CA GLU A 195 -25.90 -6.20 -15.53
C GLU A 195 -25.68 -6.20 -14.00
N ASP A 196 -26.47 -6.99 -13.27
CA ASP A 196 -26.38 -7.10 -11.81
C ASP A 196 -25.18 -7.96 -11.36
N GLN A 197 -24.72 -8.89 -12.20
CA GLN A 197 -23.52 -9.69 -11.91
C GLN A 197 -22.29 -8.82 -11.72
N LEU A 198 -22.05 -7.85 -12.63
CA LEU A 198 -20.91 -6.94 -12.49
C LEU A 198 -21.04 -6.11 -11.21
N LEU A 199 -22.24 -5.66 -10.87
CA LEU A 199 -22.48 -4.88 -9.66
C LEU A 199 -22.21 -5.71 -8.38
N ALA A 200 -22.61 -6.98 -8.36
CA ALA A 200 -22.29 -7.90 -7.26
C ALA A 200 -20.78 -8.13 -7.11
N ILE A 201 -20.05 -8.29 -8.23
CA ILE A 201 -18.59 -8.38 -8.26
C ILE A 201 -17.95 -7.09 -7.71
N ARG A 202 -18.44 -5.91 -8.12
CA ARG A 202 -17.95 -4.61 -7.62
C ARG A 202 -18.14 -4.48 -6.11
N TYR A 203 -19.31 -4.80 -5.57
CA TYR A 203 -19.53 -4.77 -4.12
C TYR A 203 -18.59 -5.73 -3.40
N SER A 204 -18.43 -6.93 -3.92
CA SER A 204 -17.54 -7.94 -3.34
C SER A 204 -16.07 -7.49 -3.34
N PHE A 205 -15.63 -6.83 -4.41
CA PHE A 205 -14.28 -6.25 -4.52
C PHE A 205 -14.02 -5.17 -3.47
N LEU A 206 -15.02 -4.32 -3.18
CA LEU A 206 -14.90 -3.26 -2.15
C LEU A 206 -14.76 -3.82 -0.73
N LEU A 207 -15.31 -5.01 -0.46
CA LEU A 207 -15.24 -5.67 0.85
C LEU A 207 -13.90 -6.36 1.13
N LEU A 208 -13.05 -6.54 0.11
CA LEU A 208 -11.74 -7.16 0.29
C LEU A 208 -10.86 -6.30 1.22
N PRO A 209 -9.99 -6.94 2.03
CA PRO A 209 -8.93 -6.24 2.75
C PRO A 209 -8.09 -5.36 1.82
N ASP A 210 -7.55 -4.26 2.34
CA ASP A 210 -6.86 -3.25 1.53
C ASP A 210 -5.65 -3.81 0.77
N GLU A 211 -4.88 -4.70 1.41
CA GLU A 211 -3.73 -5.37 0.83
C GLU A 211 -4.16 -6.31 -0.30
N THR A 212 -5.19 -7.11 -0.03
CA THR A 212 -5.75 -8.08 -0.97
C THR A 212 -6.35 -7.41 -2.20
N ARG A 213 -7.10 -6.31 -2.01
CA ARG A 213 -7.73 -5.55 -3.09
C ARG A 213 -6.69 -4.98 -4.06
N ASP A 214 -5.61 -4.41 -3.54
CA ASP A 214 -4.54 -3.83 -4.36
C ASP A 214 -3.72 -4.91 -5.09
N VAL A 215 -3.45 -6.05 -4.45
CA VAL A 215 -2.79 -7.20 -5.11
C VAL A 215 -3.71 -7.80 -6.18
N LEU A 216 -5.00 -7.91 -5.91
CA LEU A 216 -5.98 -8.37 -6.90
C LEU A 216 -6.05 -7.41 -8.09
N GLU A 217 -6.14 -6.10 -7.88
CA GLU A 217 -6.09 -5.11 -8.95
C GLU A 217 -4.82 -5.26 -9.80
N THR A 218 -3.67 -5.39 -9.16
CA THR A 218 -2.38 -5.58 -9.83
C THR A 218 -2.40 -6.80 -10.74
N ILE A 219 -2.90 -7.94 -10.24
CA ILE A 219 -2.98 -9.17 -11.02
C ILE A 219 -4.02 -9.09 -12.13
N LEU A 220 -5.20 -8.52 -11.88
CA LEU A 220 -6.22 -8.33 -12.92
C LEU A 220 -5.69 -7.44 -14.07
N ARG A 221 -5.03 -6.33 -13.74
CA ARG A 221 -4.39 -5.43 -14.72
C ARG A 221 -3.26 -6.13 -15.45
N PHE A 222 -2.43 -6.91 -14.76
CA PHE A 222 -1.36 -7.70 -15.36
C PHE A 222 -1.92 -8.70 -16.38
N LEU A 223 -2.96 -9.46 -16.00
CA LEU A 223 -3.59 -10.44 -16.89
C LEU A 223 -4.26 -9.78 -18.09
N PHE A 224 -4.89 -8.61 -17.89
CA PHE A 224 -5.45 -7.81 -18.98
C PHE A 224 -4.35 -7.38 -19.96
N ASP A 225 -3.25 -6.79 -19.45
CA ASP A 225 -2.11 -6.34 -20.27
C ASP A 225 -1.46 -7.50 -21.03
N VAL A 226 -1.25 -8.65 -20.37
CA VAL A 226 -0.75 -9.88 -21.02
C VAL A 226 -1.70 -10.31 -22.13
N SER A 227 -3.02 -10.32 -21.89
CA SER A 227 -4.00 -10.75 -22.89
C SER A 227 -4.00 -9.87 -24.15
N ILE A 228 -3.83 -8.55 -23.98
CA ILE A 228 -3.77 -7.60 -25.09
C ILE A 228 -2.46 -7.75 -25.87
N ARG A 229 -1.31 -7.82 -25.16
CA ARG A 229 0.01 -7.96 -25.80
C ARG A 229 0.20 -9.30 -26.51
N SER A 230 -0.46 -10.34 -26.02
CA SER A 230 -0.39 -11.68 -26.60
C SER A 230 -1.13 -11.77 -27.95
N GLY A 231 -1.88 -10.74 -28.36
CA GLY A 231 -2.48 -10.61 -29.69
C GLY A 231 -3.33 -11.81 -30.10
N ALA A 232 -3.05 -12.35 -31.30
CA ALA A 232 -3.75 -13.52 -31.85
C ALA A 232 -3.25 -14.89 -31.31
N SER A 233 -2.37 -14.90 -30.31
CA SER A 233 -1.94 -16.16 -29.69
C SER A 233 -3.10 -16.86 -28.97
N GLN A 234 -2.90 -18.13 -28.61
CA GLN A 234 -3.91 -18.88 -27.86
C GLN A 234 -4.10 -18.40 -26.42
N THR A 235 -3.28 -17.44 -25.95
CA THR A 235 -3.38 -16.84 -24.62
C THR A 235 -4.43 -15.73 -24.61
N THR A 236 -5.70 -16.12 -24.65
CA THR A 236 -6.85 -15.20 -24.53
C THR A 236 -7.15 -14.85 -23.06
N CYS A 237 -7.87 -13.75 -22.81
CA CYS A 237 -8.35 -13.39 -21.46
C CYS A 237 -9.08 -14.56 -20.78
N ARG A 238 -9.95 -15.25 -21.52
CA ARG A 238 -10.66 -16.45 -21.02
C ARG A 238 -9.71 -17.59 -20.63
N SER A 239 -8.67 -17.82 -21.43
CA SER A 239 -7.67 -18.85 -21.11
C SER A 239 -6.88 -18.51 -19.85
N LEU A 240 -6.50 -17.24 -19.67
CA LEU A 240 -5.82 -16.75 -18.48
C LEU A 240 -6.71 -16.86 -17.25
N ALA A 241 -7.98 -16.45 -17.36
CA ALA A 241 -8.97 -16.63 -16.31
C ALA A 241 -9.03 -18.09 -15.86
N ARG A 242 -9.21 -19.03 -16.80
CA ARG A 242 -9.23 -20.48 -16.51
C ARG A 242 -7.99 -20.96 -15.76
N ILE A 243 -6.81 -20.47 -16.12
CA ILE A 243 -5.54 -20.86 -15.50
C ILE A 243 -5.42 -20.30 -14.08
N PHE A 244 -5.90 -19.08 -13.85
CA PHE A 244 -5.77 -18.36 -12.58
C PHE A 244 -6.92 -18.58 -11.59
N VAL A 245 -8.04 -19.21 -11.98
CA VAL A 245 -9.12 -19.55 -11.04
C VAL A 245 -8.59 -20.20 -9.75
N PRO A 246 -7.72 -21.24 -9.77
CA PRO A 246 -7.23 -21.87 -8.54
C PRO A 246 -6.24 -21.02 -7.72
N SER A 247 -5.74 -19.91 -8.27
CA SER A 247 -4.85 -18.97 -7.58
C SER A 247 -5.61 -17.77 -7.01
N VAL A 248 -6.79 -17.47 -7.56
CA VAL A 248 -7.61 -16.31 -7.16
C VAL A 248 -8.76 -16.74 -6.25
N PHE A 249 -9.40 -17.87 -6.53
CA PHE A 249 -10.56 -18.39 -5.80
C PHE A 249 -10.22 -19.71 -5.11
N GLN A 250 -10.94 -20.00 -4.02
CA GLN A 250 -10.93 -21.32 -3.41
C GLN A 250 -12.21 -22.08 -3.79
N SER A 251 -12.08 -23.24 -4.45
CA SER A 251 -13.27 -24.03 -4.81
C SER A 251 -13.95 -24.61 -3.56
N TYR A 252 -15.29 -24.63 -3.58
CA TYR A 252 -16.12 -25.17 -2.51
C TYR A 252 -15.84 -26.65 -2.21
N HIS A 253 -15.47 -27.42 -3.24
CA HIS A 253 -15.21 -28.86 -3.10
C HIS A 253 -13.87 -29.17 -2.41
N GLU A 254 -12.86 -28.30 -2.51
CA GLU A 254 -11.62 -28.42 -1.74
C GLU A 254 -11.88 -28.31 -0.23
N LEU A 255 -12.87 -27.49 0.16
CA LEU A 255 -13.28 -27.31 1.55
C LEU A 255 -14.02 -28.53 2.12
N ARG A 256 -14.82 -29.23 1.29
CA ARG A 256 -15.60 -30.43 1.68
C ARG A 256 -14.77 -31.72 1.69
N SER A 257 -13.75 -31.84 0.83
CA SER A 257 -12.95 -33.07 0.69
C SER A 257 -12.19 -33.49 1.96
N THR A 258 -12.00 -32.59 2.92
CA THR A 258 -11.28 -32.89 4.17
C THR A 258 -12.12 -33.65 5.21
N LYS A 259 -13.42 -33.89 4.96
CA LYS A 259 -14.36 -34.42 5.97
C LYS A 259 -15.19 -35.67 5.58
N LEU A 260 -14.98 -36.31 4.43
CA LEU A 260 -15.81 -37.46 3.98
C LEU A 260 -15.09 -38.82 3.97
N THR A 261 -15.82 -39.89 4.29
CA THR A 261 -15.39 -41.29 4.24
C THR A 261 -15.64 -41.94 2.88
N TRP A 262 -14.75 -42.86 2.48
CA TRP A 262 -14.53 -43.33 1.10
C TRP A 262 -15.70 -44.05 0.39
N TRP A 263 -16.66 -44.63 1.11
CA TRP A 263 -17.80 -45.36 0.54
C TRP A 263 -18.97 -44.46 0.13
N LYS A 264 -19.18 -43.30 0.77
CA LYS A 264 -20.19 -42.31 0.35
C LYS A 264 -19.75 -41.56 -0.92
N TRP A 265 -18.44 -41.39 -1.08
CA TRP A 265 -17.80 -40.74 -2.22
C TRP A 265 -18.21 -41.36 -3.58
N ARG A 266 -18.32 -42.69 -3.70
CA ARG A 266 -18.49 -43.38 -5.01
C ARG A 266 -19.80 -43.11 -5.77
N LYS A 267 -20.90 -42.77 -5.10
CA LYS A 267 -22.22 -42.52 -5.74
C LYS A 267 -22.46 -41.02 -6.02
N GLU A 268 -21.81 -40.14 -5.27
CA GLU A 268 -21.87 -38.67 -5.42
C GLU A 268 -20.96 -38.13 -6.54
N ILE A 269 -19.91 -38.87 -6.96
CA ILE A 269 -18.93 -38.47 -7.99
C ILE A 269 -19.52 -37.92 -9.30
N LYS A 270 -20.60 -38.52 -9.85
CA LYS A 270 -21.15 -38.06 -11.14
C LYS A 270 -21.89 -36.72 -11.01
N LEU A 271 -22.70 -36.55 -9.96
CA LEU A 271 -23.41 -35.30 -9.70
C LEU A 271 -22.44 -34.20 -9.22
N ASP A 272 -21.46 -34.56 -8.40
CA ASP A 272 -20.37 -33.68 -7.97
C ASP A 272 -19.49 -33.24 -9.15
N SER A 273 -19.20 -34.10 -10.14
CA SER A 273 -18.37 -33.70 -11.29
C SER A 273 -19.03 -32.65 -12.18
N ILE A 274 -20.35 -32.74 -12.38
CA ILE A 274 -21.13 -31.76 -13.16
C ILE A 274 -21.27 -30.45 -12.38
N ALA A 275 -21.52 -30.53 -11.08
CA ALA A 275 -21.60 -29.37 -10.20
C ALA A 275 -20.23 -28.65 -10.09
N GLN A 276 -19.13 -29.41 -9.98
CA GLN A 276 -17.75 -28.91 -9.96
C GLN A 276 -17.40 -28.20 -11.26
N GLU A 277 -17.71 -28.80 -12.41
CA GLU A 277 -17.43 -28.17 -13.70
C GLU A 277 -18.30 -26.92 -13.89
N SER A 278 -19.58 -26.96 -13.48
CA SER A 278 -20.45 -25.78 -13.49
C SER A 278 -19.91 -24.66 -12.59
N GLU A 279 -19.45 -24.97 -11.38
CA GLU A 279 -18.79 -24.00 -10.47
C GLU A 279 -17.52 -23.43 -11.09
N ARG A 280 -16.66 -24.28 -11.62
CA ARG A 280 -15.42 -23.87 -12.29
C ARG A 280 -15.69 -22.92 -13.47
N LEU A 281 -16.67 -23.25 -14.33
CA LEU A 281 -17.05 -22.41 -15.45
C LEU A 281 -17.64 -21.06 -14.98
N THR A 282 -18.37 -21.07 -13.87
CA THR A 282 -18.91 -19.85 -13.22
C THR A 282 -17.77 -18.96 -12.72
N LEU A 283 -16.78 -19.53 -12.04
CA LEU A 283 -15.62 -18.80 -11.53
C LEU A 283 -14.69 -18.33 -12.66
N GLU A 284 -14.53 -19.13 -13.73
CA GLU A 284 -13.83 -18.72 -14.95
C GLU A 284 -14.49 -17.49 -15.56
N LEU A 285 -15.82 -17.49 -15.70
CA LEU A 285 -16.57 -16.33 -16.19
C LEU A 285 -16.43 -15.14 -15.26
N CYS A 286 -16.54 -15.34 -13.94
CA CYS A 286 -16.35 -14.30 -12.93
C CYS A 286 -14.98 -13.62 -13.10
N LEU A 287 -13.89 -14.39 -13.10
CA LEU A 287 -12.53 -13.86 -13.23
C LEU A 287 -12.32 -13.17 -14.58
N MET A 288 -12.85 -13.73 -15.67
CA MET A 288 -12.78 -13.10 -16.99
C MET A 288 -13.47 -11.73 -16.97
N THR A 289 -14.68 -11.65 -16.38
CA THR A 289 -15.40 -10.38 -16.19
C THR A 289 -14.58 -9.40 -15.35
N MET A 290 -13.93 -9.87 -14.28
CA MET A 290 -13.06 -9.03 -13.45
C MET A 290 -11.84 -8.49 -14.20
N ILE A 291 -11.17 -9.32 -15.01
CA ILE A 291 -10.01 -8.92 -15.81
C ILE A 291 -10.42 -7.85 -16.84
N LEU A 292 -11.52 -8.07 -17.57
CA LEU A 292 -11.99 -7.16 -18.61
C LEU A 292 -12.53 -5.83 -18.06
N ASN A 293 -12.98 -5.81 -16.79
CA ASN A 293 -13.62 -4.64 -16.17
C ASN A 293 -12.85 -4.09 -14.98
N VAL A 294 -11.54 -4.38 -14.85
CA VAL A 294 -10.75 -4.00 -13.67
C VAL A 294 -10.82 -2.50 -13.36
N ASP A 295 -10.82 -1.64 -14.38
CA ASP A 295 -10.95 -0.19 -14.19
C ASP A 295 -12.31 0.22 -13.61
N VAL A 296 -13.38 -0.53 -13.91
CA VAL A 296 -14.73 -0.32 -13.38
C VAL A 296 -14.84 -0.88 -11.95
N LEU A 297 -14.13 -1.98 -11.64
CA LEU A 297 -14.08 -2.55 -10.29
C LEU A 297 -13.46 -1.56 -9.28
N CYS A 298 -12.44 -0.82 -9.72
CA CYS A 298 -11.77 0.18 -8.88
C CYS A 298 -12.56 1.49 -8.77
N ARG A 299 -13.71 1.62 -9.42
CA ARG A 299 -14.59 2.79 -9.31
C ARG A 299 -15.75 2.50 -8.37
N VAL A 300 -16.18 3.52 -7.64
CA VAL A 300 -17.36 3.46 -6.78
C VAL A 300 -18.61 3.43 -7.64
N PRO A 301 -19.50 2.43 -7.49
CA PRO A 301 -20.80 2.44 -8.15
C PRO A 301 -21.57 3.74 -7.89
N SER A 302 -22.14 4.34 -8.94
CA SER A 302 -22.85 5.63 -8.87
C SER A 302 -23.90 5.69 -7.75
N VAL A 303 -24.62 4.58 -7.52
CA VAL A 303 -25.61 4.45 -6.43
C VAL A 303 -24.98 4.70 -5.06
N LEU A 304 -23.80 4.13 -4.80
CA LEU A 304 -23.08 4.32 -3.54
C LEU A 304 -22.48 5.73 -3.45
N SER A 305 -21.95 6.24 -4.56
CA SER A 305 -21.37 7.58 -4.61
C SER A 305 -22.39 8.66 -4.24
N SER A 306 -23.62 8.55 -4.77
CA SER A 306 -24.72 9.49 -4.48
C SER A 306 -25.26 9.34 -3.06
N GLU A 307 -25.44 8.11 -2.59
CA GLU A 307 -25.94 7.83 -1.23
C GLU A 307 -24.99 8.35 -0.14
N LEU A 308 -23.69 8.19 -0.35
CA LEU A 308 -22.66 8.60 0.61
C LEU A 308 -22.19 10.04 0.42
N GLN A 309 -22.68 10.74 -0.60
CA GLN A 309 -22.27 12.12 -0.96
C GLN A 309 -20.74 12.24 -1.09
N LEU A 310 -20.12 11.27 -1.78
CA LEU A 310 -18.67 11.23 -1.91
C LEU A 310 -18.16 12.45 -2.71
N PRO A 311 -17.08 13.11 -2.25
CA PRO A 311 -16.57 14.30 -2.90
C PRO A 311 -15.90 13.97 -4.23
N SER A 312 -16.22 14.72 -5.28
CA SER A 312 -15.64 14.55 -6.62
C SER A 312 -14.17 14.94 -6.70
N GLN A 313 -13.71 15.86 -5.85
CA GLN A 313 -12.31 16.27 -5.75
C GLN A 313 -11.94 16.55 -4.29
N ARG A 314 -10.82 15.98 -3.84
CA ARG A 314 -10.25 16.27 -2.53
C ARG A 314 -9.29 17.45 -2.66
N LYS A 315 -9.51 18.48 -1.86
CA LYS A 315 -8.59 19.62 -1.72
C LYS A 315 -8.08 19.69 -0.29
N THR A 316 -6.78 19.86 -0.17
CA THR A 316 -6.11 20.28 1.06
C THR A 316 -6.38 21.77 1.31
N LYS A 317 -6.00 22.28 2.49
CA LYS A 317 -6.16 23.71 2.78
C LYS A 317 -5.06 24.50 2.06
N ARG A 318 -5.36 25.72 1.60
CA ARG A 318 -4.30 26.62 1.11
C ARG A 318 -3.37 27.00 2.25
N LEU A 319 -2.10 27.21 1.93
CA LEU A 319 -1.10 27.64 2.91
C LEU A 319 -1.51 28.95 3.60
N ASP A 320 -2.05 29.90 2.84
CA ASP A 320 -2.55 31.18 3.35
C ASP A 320 -3.64 31.00 4.41
N ASP A 321 -4.60 30.13 4.14
CA ASP A 321 -5.70 29.87 5.07
C ASP A 321 -5.20 29.17 6.33
N LEU A 322 -4.28 28.21 6.21
CA LEU A 322 -3.67 27.52 7.35
C LEU A 322 -2.96 28.50 8.29
N ILE A 323 -2.13 29.37 7.72
CA ILE A 323 -1.32 30.31 8.51
C ILE A 323 -2.21 31.36 9.16
N ARG A 324 -3.15 31.95 8.40
CA ARG A 324 -4.06 32.99 8.93
C ARG A 324 -4.91 32.46 10.07
N ASN A 325 -5.43 31.24 9.95
CA ASN A 325 -6.25 30.63 11.00
C ASN A 325 -5.48 30.49 12.33
N GLU A 326 -4.19 30.18 12.27
CA GLU A 326 -3.36 30.04 13.47
C GLU A 326 -2.80 31.38 14.00
N CYS A 327 -2.70 32.40 13.13
CA CYS A 327 -2.03 33.66 13.41
C CYS A 327 -2.97 34.88 13.53
N ASN A 328 -4.19 34.68 14.04
CA ASN A 328 -5.20 35.74 14.24
C ASN A 328 -5.57 36.51 12.94
N GLY A 329 -5.64 35.81 11.81
CA GLY A 329 -6.02 36.37 10.51
C GLY A 329 -4.86 36.92 9.66
N GLU A 330 -3.66 37.02 10.24
CA GLU A 330 -2.47 37.52 9.57
C GLU A 330 -1.65 36.38 8.95
N PHE A 331 -1.06 36.62 7.78
CA PHE A 331 -0.16 35.66 7.15
C PHE A 331 1.27 35.84 7.71
N LEU A 332 1.57 35.19 8.83
CA LEU A 332 2.86 35.27 9.51
C LEU A 332 3.53 33.88 9.61
N ILE A 333 4.24 33.46 8.56
CA ILE A 333 4.87 32.13 8.45
C ILE A 333 5.73 31.80 9.69
N LYS A 334 6.62 32.71 10.13
CA LYS A 334 7.50 32.46 11.29
C LYS A 334 6.73 32.31 12.61
N LYS A 335 5.60 33.01 12.76
CA LYS A 335 4.71 32.89 13.93
C LYS A 335 3.97 31.55 13.89
N TYR A 336 3.46 31.15 12.73
CA TYR A 336 2.85 29.83 12.52
C TYR A 336 3.83 28.70 12.87
N ILE A 337 5.04 28.74 12.31
CA ILE A 337 6.11 27.78 12.60
C ILE A 337 6.40 27.68 14.09
N SER A 338 6.52 28.82 14.79
CA SER A 338 6.80 28.84 16.22
C SER A 338 5.67 28.22 17.05
N LYS A 339 4.42 28.62 16.79
CA LYS A 339 3.23 28.11 17.47
C LYS A 339 3.04 26.61 17.24
N GLU A 340 3.20 26.16 16.00
CA GLU A 340 3.01 24.75 15.64
C GLU A 340 4.13 23.86 16.20
N SER A 341 5.38 24.36 16.26
CA SER A 341 6.46 23.69 16.99
C SER A 341 6.16 23.54 18.47
N GLU A 342 5.70 24.60 19.15
CA GLU A 342 5.33 24.57 20.57
C GLU A 342 4.21 23.57 20.85
N GLN A 343 3.17 23.56 20.01
CA GLN A 343 2.08 22.59 20.08
C GLN A 343 2.60 21.16 19.91
N PHE A 344 3.49 20.91 18.95
CA PHE A 344 4.11 19.60 18.79
C PHE A 344 4.86 19.16 20.05
N PHE A 345 5.67 20.03 20.66
CA PHE A 345 6.40 19.70 21.88
C PHE A 345 5.47 19.37 23.06
N GLN A 346 4.40 20.14 23.24
CA GLN A 346 3.37 19.85 24.25
C GLN A 346 2.72 18.49 23.99
N GLN A 347 2.40 18.18 22.73
CA GLN A 347 1.82 16.88 22.34
C GLN A 347 2.81 15.74 22.59
N LEU A 348 4.08 15.90 22.25
CA LEU A 348 5.11 14.88 22.42
C LEU A 348 5.31 14.51 23.89
N GLN A 349 5.24 15.49 24.80
CA GLN A 349 5.38 15.29 26.24
C GLN A 349 4.12 14.70 26.90
N ASN A 350 2.93 15.16 26.50
CA ASN A 350 1.69 14.84 27.21
C ASN A 350 0.93 13.62 26.64
N THR A 351 1.23 13.23 25.40
CA THR A 351 0.51 12.13 24.72
C THR A 351 1.06 10.77 25.12
N LYS A 352 0.19 9.91 25.66
CA LYS A 352 0.53 8.50 25.96
C LYS A 352 0.33 7.64 24.71
N TYR A 353 1.43 7.11 24.19
CA TYR A 353 1.43 6.15 23.08
C TYR A 353 1.38 4.72 23.61
N LYS A 354 0.48 3.89 23.07
CA LYS A 354 0.46 2.46 23.34
C LYS A 354 1.58 1.80 22.55
N SER A 355 2.48 1.07 23.22
CA SER A 355 3.55 0.33 22.56
C SER A 355 2.98 -0.76 21.64
N VAL A 356 3.61 -0.93 20.47
CA VAL A 356 3.26 -1.92 19.45
C VAL A 356 4.49 -2.75 19.12
N GLN A 357 4.36 -4.07 19.15
CA GLN A 357 5.44 -4.97 18.77
C GLN A 357 5.50 -5.13 17.24
N LEU A 358 6.70 -5.01 16.69
CA LEU A 358 6.96 -5.22 15.27
C LEU A 358 7.22 -6.70 14.98
N PRO A 359 6.80 -7.20 13.80
CA PRO A 359 7.09 -8.57 13.41
C PRO A 359 8.52 -8.68 12.85
N GLY A 360 9.37 -9.46 13.53
CA GLY A 360 10.71 -9.85 13.05
C GLY A 360 11.86 -9.19 13.82
N ASN A 361 12.96 -9.93 13.99
CA ASN A 361 14.08 -9.56 14.86
C ASN A 361 14.85 -8.31 14.39
N ASP A 362 14.84 -8.03 13.08
CA ASP A 362 15.60 -6.91 12.49
C ASP A 362 15.05 -5.52 12.87
N LEU A 363 13.85 -5.48 13.48
CA LEU A 363 13.17 -4.26 13.89
C LEU A 363 13.11 -4.08 15.41
N ASP A 364 13.68 -5.00 16.20
CA ASP A 364 13.60 -4.99 17.68
C ASP A 364 14.20 -3.72 18.30
N ILE A 365 15.08 -3.04 17.57
CA ILE A 365 15.71 -1.78 17.98
C ILE A 365 14.79 -0.56 17.84
N ILE A 366 13.61 -0.69 17.21
CA ILE A 366 12.69 0.41 16.96
C ILE A 366 11.59 0.44 18.02
N GLU A 367 11.47 1.60 18.66
CA GLU A 367 10.35 1.88 19.56
C GLU A 367 9.15 2.37 18.75
N LEU A 368 8.12 1.53 18.59
CA LEU A 368 6.88 1.87 17.91
C LEU A 368 5.73 2.09 18.91
N GLY A 369 5.02 3.20 18.75
CA GLY A 369 3.84 3.52 19.54
C GLY A 369 2.70 4.09 18.71
N ILE A 370 1.46 3.78 19.11
CA ILE A 370 0.24 4.29 18.48
C ILE A 370 -0.57 5.11 19.49
N TYR A 371 -1.08 6.25 19.04
CA TYR A 371 -2.09 7.04 19.72
C TYR A 371 -3.33 7.14 18.84
N LYS A 372 -4.48 6.74 19.36
CA LYS A 372 -5.78 6.87 18.69
C LYS A 372 -6.55 8.02 19.33
N PRO A 373 -6.83 9.11 18.60
CA PRO A 373 -7.66 10.20 19.11
C PRO A 373 -9.04 9.64 19.53
N LYS A 374 -9.57 10.13 20.66
CA LYS A 374 -10.94 9.77 21.06
C LYS A 374 -11.91 10.44 20.09
N THR A 375 -12.76 9.66 19.44
CA THR A 375 -13.87 10.18 18.64
C THR A 375 -14.98 10.65 19.55
N THR A 376 -15.19 11.96 19.63
CA THR A 376 -16.41 12.55 20.20
C THR A 376 -17.60 12.21 19.29
N THR A 377 -18.80 12.07 19.86
CA THR A 377 -19.96 11.38 19.27
C THR A 377 -20.51 11.91 17.95
N ASN A 378 -19.93 12.96 17.35
CA ASN A 378 -20.34 13.52 16.05
C ASN A 378 -19.16 13.91 15.14
N GLU A 379 -17.91 13.58 15.47
CA GLU A 379 -16.73 13.94 14.66
C GLU A 379 -16.24 12.79 13.79
N VAL A 380 -15.74 13.13 12.60
CA VAL A 380 -15.08 12.19 11.68
C VAL A 380 -13.96 11.47 12.42
N ALA A 381 -13.94 10.12 12.35
CA ALA A 381 -12.89 9.33 12.97
C ALA A 381 -11.50 9.79 12.51
N SER A 382 -10.72 10.35 13.43
CA SER A 382 -9.38 10.85 13.15
C SER A 382 -8.41 9.70 12.99
N LEU A 383 -7.52 9.80 12.02
CA LEU A 383 -6.49 8.80 11.79
C LEU A 383 -5.59 8.63 13.02
N PRO A 384 -5.06 7.41 13.26
CA PRO A 384 -4.10 7.20 14.33
C PRO A 384 -2.85 8.06 14.10
N ARG A 385 -2.23 8.48 15.21
CA ARG A 385 -0.90 9.07 15.21
C ARG A 385 0.11 8.01 15.62
N TRP A 386 1.09 7.79 14.78
CA TRP A 386 2.16 6.84 15.04
C TRP A 386 3.43 7.57 15.46
N LYS A 387 4.18 6.97 16.38
CA LYS A 387 5.48 7.43 16.84
C LYS A 387 6.49 6.29 16.67
N CYS A 388 7.57 6.55 15.94
CA CYS A 388 8.71 5.66 15.78
C CYS A 388 9.96 6.35 16.34
N SER A 389 10.83 5.59 17.00
CA SER A 389 12.05 6.13 17.60
C SER A 389 13.22 5.16 17.43
N ILE A 390 14.37 5.67 16.98
CA ILE A 390 15.59 4.88 16.75
C ILE A 390 16.85 5.76 16.93
N ASP A 391 17.97 5.14 17.30
CA ASP A 391 19.29 5.78 17.25
C ASP A 391 20.00 5.48 15.92
N ILE A 392 20.42 6.53 15.22
CA ILE A 392 21.14 6.47 13.95
C ILE A 392 22.61 6.85 14.15
N PRO A 393 23.59 6.04 13.69
CA PRO A 393 25.02 6.29 13.88
C PRO A 393 25.57 7.33 12.91
N ALA A 394 25.00 8.54 12.93
CA ALA A 394 25.41 9.68 12.13
C ALA A 394 25.07 10.99 12.86
N SER A 395 25.73 12.08 12.47
CA SER A 395 25.47 13.42 13.03
C SER A 395 24.08 13.94 12.63
N ILE A 396 23.52 14.84 13.45
CA ILE A 396 22.21 15.46 13.19
C ILE A 396 22.16 16.08 11.79
N LYS A 397 23.24 16.75 11.38
CA LYS A 397 23.37 17.38 10.06
C LYS A 397 23.29 16.36 8.91
N GLN A 398 23.92 15.21 9.06
CA GLN A 398 23.87 14.14 8.06
C GLN A 398 22.47 13.51 7.98
N VAL A 399 21.86 13.24 9.14
CA VAL A 399 20.52 12.66 9.21
C VAL A 399 19.47 13.63 8.64
N SER A 400 19.52 14.91 9.01
CA SER A 400 18.59 15.92 8.49
C SER A 400 18.73 16.08 6.98
N HIS A 401 19.96 16.06 6.45
CA HIS A 401 20.19 16.13 5.01
C HIS A 401 19.59 14.93 4.28
N ARG A 402 19.78 13.71 4.80
CA ARG A 402 19.23 12.47 4.24
C ARG A 402 17.70 12.45 4.23
N ILE A 403 17.06 12.99 5.27
CA ILE A 403 15.59 13.11 5.36
C ILE A 403 15.06 14.13 4.36
N LEU A 404 15.68 15.31 4.28
CA LEU A 404 15.18 16.43 3.46
C LEU A 404 15.39 16.20 1.96
N ASN A 405 16.57 15.69 1.57
CA ASN A 405 17.05 15.74 0.19
C ASN A 405 17.23 14.36 -0.46
N GLU A 406 17.29 13.29 0.32
CA GLU A 406 17.70 11.96 -0.18
C GLU A 406 16.67 10.87 0.18
N ARG A 407 15.38 11.18 0.11
CA ARG A 407 14.28 10.23 0.43
C ARG A 407 14.35 8.94 -0.40
N TYR A 408 14.78 9.02 -1.65
CA TYR A 408 15.01 7.88 -2.54
C TYR A 408 15.97 6.82 -1.98
N MET A 409 16.82 7.18 -1.01
CA MET A 409 17.78 6.26 -0.40
C MET A 409 17.15 5.34 0.67
N TRP A 410 15.99 5.70 1.22
CA TRP A 410 15.45 5.03 2.41
C TRP A 410 13.95 4.78 2.42
N ASP A 411 13.17 5.41 1.56
CA ASP A 411 11.76 5.08 1.37
C ASP A 411 11.61 4.17 0.15
N LEU A 412 11.27 2.91 0.39
CA LEU A 412 11.19 1.87 -0.66
C LEU A 412 10.13 2.18 -1.73
N ASN A 413 9.15 3.01 -1.40
CA ASN A 413 8.07 3.36 -2.31
C ASN A 413 8.32 4.71 -3.00
N PHE A 414 9.45 5.37 -2.75
CA PHE A 414 9.71 6.68 -3.34
C PHE A 414 9.96 6.57 -4.85
N ALA A 415 9.24 7.38 -5.64
CA ALA A 415 9.43 7.46 -7.09
C ALA A 415 10.25 8.69 -7.47
N GLU A 416 9.74 9.88 -7.15
CA GLU A 416 10.38 11.16 -7.49
C GLU A 416 9.95 12.30 -6.57
N SER A 417 10.70 13.40 -6.56
CA SER A 417 10.32 14.63 -5.87
C SER A 417 10.91 15.89 -6.50
N ARG A 418 10.36 17.03 -6.11
CA ARG A 418 10.84 18.38 -6.46
C ARG A 418 10.48 19.39 -5.38
N ILE A 419 11.28 20.44 -5.29
CA ILE A 419 10.91 21.66 -4.56
C ILE A 419 10.09 22.52 -5.51
N VAL A 420 8.84 22.79 -5.16
CA VAL A 420 7.92 23.60 -5.96
C VAL A 420 8.20 25.08 -5.74
N GLU A 421 8.38 25.48 -4.48
CA GLU A 421 8.66 26.87 -4.10
C GLU A 421 9.53 26.89 -2.85
N LYS A 422 10.58 27.72 -2.85
CA LYS A 422 11.37 28.00 -1.64
C LYS A 422 10.85 29.30 -1.03
N LEU A 423 10.22 29.20 0.15
CA LEU A 423 9.58 30.33 0.83
C LEU A 423 10.58 31.10 1.71
N ASP A 424 11.54 30.38 2.30
CA ASP A 424 12.60 30.90 3.15
C ASP A 424 13.75 29.88 3.22
N ASP A 425 14.83 30.17 3.95
CA ASP A 425 15.92 29.22 4.21
C ASP A 425 15.48 28.00 5.03
N ASP A 426 14.44 28.18 5.85
CA ASP A 426 13.90 27.17 6.75
C ASP A 426 12.55 26.61 6.27
N ALA A 427 12.00 27.08 5.14
CA ALA A 427 10.63 26.76 4.74
C ALA A 427 10.48 26.65 3.22
N GLU A 428 9.78 25.61 2.77
CA GLU A 428 9.59 25.31 1.35
C GLU A 428 8.31 24.52 1.10
N ILE A 429 7.88 24.51 -0.16
CA ILE A 429 6.81 23.66 -0.68
C ILE A 429 7.47 22.51 -1.43
N HIS A 430 7.28 21.29 -0.94
CA HIS A 430 7.87 20.09 -1.50
C HIS A 430 6.78 19.17 -2.06
N GLN A 431 7.00 18.68 -3.29
CA GLN A 431 6.13 17.70 -3.93
C GLN A 431 6.89 16.40 -4.12
N TYR A 432 6.26 15.27 -3.81
CA TYR A 432 6.83 13.95 -4.04
C TYR A 432 5.77 12.91 -4.36
N VAL A 433 6.21 11.81 -4.94
CA VAL A 433 5.36 10.68 -5.36
C VAL A 433 5.83 9.39 -4.72
N LEU A 434 4.87 8.61 -4.23
CA LEU A 434 5.08 7.25 -3.77
C LEU A 434 4.42 6.25 -4.73
N ASN A 435 5.18 5.26 -5.19
CA ASN A 435 4.70 4.11 -5.96
C ASN A 435 4.80 2.84 -5.11
N PHE A 436 3.64 2.32 -4.69
CA PHE A 436 3.56 1.07 -3.91
C PHE A 436 3.57 -0.19 -4.79
N LEU A 437 2.98 -0.11 -5.99
CA LEU A 437 2.86 -1.18 -6.98
C LEU A 437 2.66 -0.57 -8.38
N ASP A 438 3.44 -1.00 -9.37
CA ASP A 438 3.50 -0.40 -10.72
C ASP A 438 2.17 -0.34 -11.49
N LEU A 439 1.22 -1.21 -11.14
CA LEU A 439 -0.08 -1.29 -11.82
C LEU A 439 -1.21 -0.59 -11.05
N VAL A 440 -0.93 -0.04 -9.87
CA VAL A 440 -1.88 0.69 -9.03
C VAL A 440 -1.54 2.18 -9.10
N PRO A 441 -2.52 3.11 -8.98
CA PRO A 441 -2.22 4.54 -9.02
C PRO A 441 -1.17 4.95 -7.98
N VAL A 442 -0.22 5.80 -8.36
CA VAL A 442 0.76 6.39 -7.43
C VAL A 442 0.09 7.32 -6.42
N ARG A 443 0.79 7.68 -5.33
CA ARG A 443 0.35 8.66 -4.34
C ARG A 443 1.18 9.92 -4.42
N SER A 444 0.59 11.01 -4.88
CA SER A 444 1.22 12.34 -4.94
C SER A 444 0.94 13.13 -3.66
N PHE A 445 1.96 13.79 -3.15
CA PHE A 445 1.91 14.68 -1.98
C PHE A 445 2.43 16.05 -2.36
N CYS A 446 1.78 17.10 -1.86
CA CYS A 446 2.26 18.48 -1.90
C CYS A 446 2.22 19.03 -0.48
N GLU A 447 3.40 19.31 0.09
CA GLU A 447 3.56 19.62 1.51
C GLU A 447 4.28 20.94 1.71
N PHE A 448 3.76 21.75 2.65
CA PHE A 448 4.55 22.78 3.30
C PHE A 448 5.49 22.10 4.30
N ARG A 449 6.79 22.25 4.09
CA ARG A 449 7.83 21.66 4.92
C ARG A 449 8.66 22.77 5.53
N TYR A 450 8.90 22.70 6.82
CA TYR A 450 9.75 23.66 7.49
C TYR A 450 10.71 22.98 8.47
N THR A 451 11.87 23.61 8.69
CA THR A 451 12.94 23.12 9.55
C THR A 451 13.24 24.13 10.65
N LYS A 452 13.03 23.77 11.91
CA LYS A 452 13.39 24.61 13.07
C LYS A 452 14.59 24.04 13.79
N LYS A 453 15.64 24.85 13.91
CA LYS A 453 16.81 24.56 14.76
C LYS A 453 16.55 25.07 16.17
N PHE A 454 16.97 24.33 17.18
CA PHE A 454 16.88 24.77 18.58
C PHE A 454 18.16 24.42 19.34
N SER A 455 18.58 25.33 20.22
CA SER A 455 19.59 25.10 21.24
C SER A 455 18.94 24.45 22.45
N SER A 456 19.51 23.36 22.97
CA SER A 456 19.04 22.81 24.23
C SER A 456 19.43 23.76 25.36
N HIS A 457 18.49 24.53 25.89
CA HIS A 457 18.65 25.00 27.26
C HIS A 457 18.46 23.77 28.16
N SER A 458 19.53 23.38 28.84
CA SER A 458 19.41 22.55 30.02
C SER A 458 18.35 23.18 30.93
N SER A 459 17.40 22.36 31.35
CA SER A 459 16.49 22.70 32.44
C SER A 459 17.31 23.09 33.69
N SER A 460 17.35 24.38 33.99
CA SER A 460 17.56 24.89 35.33
C SER A 460 16.87 26.23 35.41
N THR A 461 15.82 26.27 36.24
CA THR A 461 15.49 27.43 37.07
C THR A 461 16.73 28.28 37.34
N ASP A 462 16.73 29.53 36.87
CA ASP A 462 16.71 30.66 37.78
C ASP A 462 16.54 31.98 37.01
N ASN A 463 15.75 32.85 37.63
CA ASN A 463 15.50 34.21 37.22
C ASN A 463 16.83 34.98 37.08
N ASN A 464 16.99 35.73 36.00
CA ASN A 464 17.15 37.18 36.05
C ASN A 464 17.43 37.75 34.66
N GLU A 465 16.67 38.77 34.32
CA GLU A 465 17.03 39.76 33.31
C GLU A 465 18.36 40.42 33.71
N GLN A 466 19.33 40.45 32.80
CA GLN A 466 20.10 41.65 32.48
C GLN A 466 21.02 41.45 31.27
N GLN A 467 21.22 42.56 30.58
CA GLN A 467 21.81 42.71 29.26
C GLN A 467 23.33 42.46 29.20
N GLN A 468 23.80 42.32 27.95
CA GLN A 468 25.15 42.57 27.44
C GLN A 468 26.23 41.52 27.71
N SER A 469 26.54 40.71 26.68
CA SER A 469 27.87 40.73 26.05
C SER A 469 27.84 39.93 24.73
N ALA A 470 28.19 40.63 23.64
CA ALA A 470 28.52 40.02 22.37
C ALA A 470 29.88 39.33 22.50
N SER A 471 29.88 38.00 22.53
CA SER A 471 31.06 37.19 22.26
C SER A 471 30.62 35.96 21.47
N ASN A 472 31.24 35.79 20.29
CA ASN A 472 31.11 34.68 19.36
C ASN A 472 31.27 33.30 20.03
N SER A 473 30.24 32.83 20.71
CA SER A 473 30.01 31.39 20.85
C SER A 473 29.12 30.98 19.67
N ASN A 474 29.66 30.14 18.80
CA ASN A 474 28.83 29.40 17.84
C ASN A 474 27.76 28.68 18.66
N ASN A 475 26.55 29.25 18.68
CA ASN A 475 25.40 28.66 19.35
C ASN A 475 24.97 27.46 18.50
N ILE A 476 25.70 26.34 18.67
CA ILE A 476 25.46 25.11 17.94
C ILE A 476 24.06 24.65 18.36
N ALA A 477 23.10 24.75 17.45
CA ALA A 477 21.78 24.17 17.66
C ALA A 477 21.97 22.68 17.94
N ASN A 478 21.52 22.24 19.12
CA ASN A 478 21.68 20.86 19.56
C ASN A 478 20.57 19.95 19.03
N GLY A 479 19.54 20.49 18.36
CA GLY A 479 18.55 19.65 17.69
C GLY A 479 17.84 20.33 16.53
N ILE A 480 17.13 19.51 15.75
CA ILE A 480 16.38 19.92 14.56
C ILE A 480 14.98 19.30 14.60
N LEU A 481 13.96 20.13 14.33
CA LEU A 481 12.60 19.70 14.06
C LEU A 481 12.31 19.93 12.57
N ILE A 482 11.91 18.89 11.86
CA ILE A 482 11.39 18.99 10.49
C ILE A 482 9.89 18.68 10.57
N SER A 483 9.04 19.65 10.23
CA SER A 483 7.59 19.47 10.16
C SER A 483 7.13 19.48 8.71
N SER A 484 6.07 18.74 8.42
CA SER A 484 5.45 18.69 7.10
C SER A 484 3.93 18.53 7.22
N ILE A 485 3.20 19.32 6.44
CA ILE A 485 1.73 19.32 6.36
C ILE A 485 1.29 19.49 4.90
N SER A 486 0.28 18.74 4.47
CA SER A 486 -0.21 18.85 3.10
C SER A 486 -0.99 20.15 2.86
N ILE A 487 -0.71 20.79 1.72
CA ILE A 487 -1.32 22.06 1.32
C ILE A 487 -1.87 21.99 -0.10
N ASP A 488 -2.82 22.86 -0.42
CA ASP A 488 -3.27 23.09 -1.81
C ASP A 488 -2.43 24.23 -2.39
N HIS A 489 -1.75 23.96 -3.50
CA HIS A 489 -0.80 24.88 -4.13
C HIS A 489 -1.10 25.02 -5.62
N LEU A 490 -1.02 26.24 -6.16
CA LEU A 490 -1.44 26.54 -7.53
C LEU A 490 -0.61 25.80 -8.60
N GLN A 491 0.68 25.59 -8.33
CA GLN A 491 1.58 24.85 -9.22
C GLN A 491 1.58 23.34 -8.96
N ASN A 492 0.69 22.86 -8.08
CA ASN A 492 0.45 21.44 -7.89
C ASN A 492 -0.39 20.90 -9.06
N HIS A 493 0.28 20.76 -10.21
CA HIS A 493 -0.21 19.84 -11.23
C HIS A 493 -0.04 18.44 -10.64
N PHE A 494 -1.13 17.90 -10.10
CA PHE A 494 -1.15 16.53 -9.61
C PHE A 494 -0.62 15.62 -10.71
N LEU A 495 0.51 14.96 -10.46
CA LEU A 495 0.91 13.87 -11.33
C LEU A 495 -0.24 12.86 -11.36
N PRO A 496 -0.55 12.29 -12.53
CA PRO A 496 -1.70 11.40 -12.68
C PRO A 496 -1.62 10.27 -11.65
N GLY A 497 -2.58 10.24 -10.72
CA GLY A 497 -2.49 9.39 -9.55
C GLY A 497 -3.51 9.76 -8.47
N SER A 498 -3.34 9.17 -7.30
CA SER A 498 -4.14 9.48 -6.11
C SER A 498 -3.41 10.47 -5.20
N ILE A 499 -4.17 11.19 -4.38
CA ILE A 499 -3.62 12.24 -3.51
C ILE A 499 -3.40 11.64 -2.13
N GLY A 500 -2.18 11.74 -1.60
CA GLY A 500 -1.92 11.53 -0.19
C GLY A 500 -2.09 12.81 0.61
N ILE A 501 -2.58 12.71 1.84
CA ILE A 501 -2.76 13.82 2.76
C ILE A 501 -1.94 13.56 4.02
N THR A 502 -0.84 14.29 4.16
CA THR A 502 -0.11 14.41 5.42
C THR A 502 -0.87 15.37 6.30
N HIS A 503 -1.57 14.83 7.31
CA HIS A 503 -2.23 15.67 8.29
C HIS A 503 -1.18 16.42 9.11
N ASN A 504 -0.21 15.69 9.68
CA ASN A 504 0.98 16.22 10.33
C ASN A 504 2.09 15.15 10.25
N SER A 505 3.33 15.56 10.01
CA SER A 505 4.53 14.69 10.11
C SER A 505 5.69 15.48 10.70
N TYR A 506 6.32 14.92 11.73
CA TYR A 506 7.40 15.56 12.47
C TYR A 506 8.60 14.62 12.61
N PHE A 507 9.76 15.03 12.15
CA PHE A 507 11.03 14.43 12.54
C PHE A 507 11.70 15.31 13.58
N TYR A 508 11.89 14.77 14.78
CA TYR A 508 12.61 15.40 15.87
C TYR A 508 13.96 14.71 16.05
N LEU A 509 15.02 15.47 15.80
CA LEU A 509 16.41 15.01 15.76
C LEU A 509 17.17 15.63 16.93
N THR A 510 17.73 14.79 17.80
CA THR A 510 18.56 15.21 18.94
C THR A 510 19.80 14.34 19.06
N PRO A 511 20.85 14.77 19.77
CA PRO A 511 21.99 13.92 20.05
C PRO A 511 21.50 12.75 20.90
N SER A 512 21.97 11.54 20.60
CA SER A 512 21.61 10.37 21.38
C SER A 512 22.21 10.50 22.79
N THR A 513 21.39 10.23 23.81
CA THR A 513 21.84 10.23 25.22
C THR A 513 22.57 8.93 25.58
N THR A 514 22.44 7.89 24.76
CA THR A 514 22.98 6.56 25.02
C THR A 514 24.25 6.28 24.23
N GLN A 515 24.41 6.88 23.04
CA GLN A 515 25.54 6.62 22.14
C GLN A 515 26.15 7.92 21.60
N ALA A 516 27.39 8.20 21.98
CA ALA A 516 28.12 9.35 21.46
C ALA A 516 28.28 9.28 19.92
N GLY A 517 28.04 10.40 19.24
CA GLY A 517 28.10 10.49 17.77
C GLY A 517 26.86 9.93 17.05
N CYS A 518 25.87 9.39 17.77
CA CYS A 518 24.59 8.98 17.22
C CYS A 518 23.53 10.09 17.36
N THR A 519 22.55 10.09 16.46
CA THR A 519 21.38 10.95 16.50
C THR A 519 20.16 10.11 16.89
N LYS A 520 19.45 10.52 17.94
CA LYS A 520 18.12 10.00 18.25
C LYS A 520 17.14 10.64 17.28
N VAL A 521 16.43 9.81 16.53
CA VAL A 521 15.39 10.23 15.59
C VAL A 521 14.05 9.79 16.13
N ILE A 522 13.17 10.75 16.37
CA ILE A 522 11.76 10.49 16.68
C ILE A 522 10.93 10.97 15.50
N HIS A 523 10.24 10.07 14.82
CA HIS A 523 9.27 10.39 13.79
C HIS A 523 7.86 10.25 14.37
N VAL A 524 7.04 11.29 14.26
CA VAL A 524 5.61 11.27 14.63
C VAL A 524 4.81 11.64 13.40
N ALA A 525 3.88 10.78 12.97
CA ALA A 525 3.12 11.03 11.75
C ALA A 525 1.66 10.59 11.83
N SER A 526 0.81 11.33 11.14
CA SER A 526 -0.55 10.96 10.78
C SER A 526 -0.77 11.33 9.32
N VAL A 527 -0.90 10.31 8.47
CA VAL A 527 -0.93 10.45 7.02
C VAL A 527 -2.04 9.56 6.46
N ASP A 528 -2.90 10.14 5.62
CA ASP A 528 -3.82 9.38 4.77
C ASP A 528 -3.16 9.15 3.40
N LEU A 529 -2.79 7.92 3.09
CA LEU A 529 -2.32 7.50 1.78
C LEU A 529 -3.44 7.40 0.73
N SER A 530 -4.71 7.61 1.10
CA SER A 530 -5.91 7.39 0.27
C SER A 530 -6.09 5.97 -0.26
N GLY A 531 -7.35 5.57 -0.39
CA GLY A 531 -7.78 4.24 -0.78
C GLY A 531 -7.68 3.20 0.34
N ARG A 532 -7.25 3.56 1.56
CA ARG A 532 -7.05 2.62 2.67
C ARG A 532 -8.14 2.78 3.71
N SER A 533 -8.54 1.70 4.38
CA SER A 533 -9.43 1.78 5.54
C SER A 533 -8.70 2.13 6.84
N THR A 534 -9.48 2.47 7.88
CA THR A 534 -8.92 2.73 9.21
C THR A 534 -8.20 1.51 9.77
N GLU A 535 -8.69 0.31 9.47
CA GLU A 535 -8.05 -0.92 9.92
C GLU A 535 -6.66 -1.11 9.32
N TRP A 536 -6.44 -0.67 8.08
CA TRP A 536 -5.10 -0.70 7.50
C TRP A 536 -4.15 0.26 8.21
N TYR A 537 -4.61 1.48 8.54
CA TYR A 537 -3.79 2.44 9.30
C TYR A 537 -3.48 1.97 10.72
N ASP A 538 -4.40 1.20 11.33
CA ASP A 538 -4.24 0.65 12.66
C ASP A 538 -3.24 -0.51 12.72
N ASN A 539 -3.08 -1.26 11.63
CA ASN A 539 -2.32 -2.50 11.64
C ASN A 539 -1.03 -2.43 10.80
N VAL A 540 -0.98 -1.62 9.74
CA VAL A 540 0.10 -1.68 8.75
C VAL A 540 0.96 -0.42 8.73
N PHE A 541 0.34 0.77 8.77
CA PHE A 541 1.04 2.04 8.59
C PHE A 541 2.22 2.23 9.55
N GLY A 542 2.06 1.87 10.83
CA GLY A 542 3.15 1.93 11.82
C GLY A 542 4.34 1.04 11.48
N SER A 543 4.10 -0.15 10.92
CA SER A 543 5.17 -1.05 10.48
C SER A 543 5.93 -0.48 9.29
N MET A 544 5.22 0.12 8.33
CA MET A 544 5.86 0.82 7.20
C MET A 544 6.73 1.99 7.68
N MET A 545 6.23 2.76 8.63
CA MET A 545 6.98 3.87 9.23
C MET A 545 8.27 3.38 9.92
N ALA A 546 8.20 2.25 10.63
CA ALA A 546 9.38 1.61 11.22
C ALA A 546 10.38 1.12 10.16
N HIS A 547 9.90 0.48 9.08
CA HIS A 547 10.77 0.04 7.97
C HIS A 547 11.50 1.19 7.29
N ASN A 548 10.81 2.30 7.04
CA ASN A 548 11.42 3.50 6.48
C ASN A 548 12.51 4.06 7.41
N LEU A 549 12.27 4.08 8.72
CA LEU A 549 13.25 4.55 9.70
C LEU A 549 14.45 3.60 9.85
N ASN A 550 14.23 2.28 9.78
CA ASN A 550 15.31 1.30 9.73
C ASN A 550 16.15 1.45 8.46
N SER A 551 15.49 1.59 7.31
CA SER A 551 16.13 1.80 6.01
C SER A 551 16.98 3.07 6.03
N LEU A 552 16.45 4.16 6.61
CA LEU A 552 17.19 5.40 6.84
C LEU A 552 18.47 5.15 7.64
N ARG A 553 18.39 4.43 8.76
CA ARG A 553 19.57 4.05 9.57
C ARG A 553 20.57 3.22 8.77
N GLN A 554 20.10 2.26 7.98
CA GLN A 554 20.95 1.39 7.17
C GLN A 554 21.74 2.16 6.11
N THR A 555 21.23 3.29 5.62
CA THR A 555 21.97 4.14 4.67
C THR A 555 23.29 4.65 5.22
N PHE A 556 23.43 4.79 6.54
CA PHE A 556 24.67 5.24 7.20
C PHE A 556 25.59 4.08 7.60
N ASN A 557 25.06 2.86 7.70
CA ASN A 557 25.86 1.67 8.03
C ASN A 557 26.70 1.20 6.85
N LYS A 558 26.25 1.42 5.60
CA LYS A 558 26.94 0.96 4.38
C LYS A 558 28.33 1.58 4.20
N ASN A 559 28.57 2.79 4.75
CA ASN A 559 29.87 3.47 4.65
C ASN A 559 30.98 2.84 5.50
N LYS A 560 30.66 2.01 6.51
CA LYS A 560 31.69 1.36 7.35
C LYS A 560 32.36 0.13 6.71
N LYS A 561 31.81 -0.42 5.61
CA LYS A 561 32.40 -1.60 4.95
C LYS A 561 33.46 -1.25 3.90
N CYS A 562 33.53 -0.02 3.40
CA CYS A 562 34.55 0.39 2.42
C CYS A 562 35.85 0.90 3.05
N GLU A 563 35.91 1.12 4.37
CA GLU A 563 37.14 1.56 5.07
C GLU A 563 37.99 0.39 5.62
N LYS A 564 37.64 -0.86 5.29
CA LYS A 564 38.40 -2.07 5.66
C LYS A 564 38.63 -3.01 4.45
N GLY A 565 38.88 -2.44 3.28
CA GLY A 565 39.31 -3.16 2.08
C GLY A 565 40.77 -2.87 1.80
#